data_AF-A0A9F2WL64-F1
#
_entry.id   AF-A0A9F2WL64-F1
#
_cell.length_a   1.000
_cell.length_b   1.000
_cell.length_c   1.000
_cell.angle_alpha   90.00
_cell.angle_beta   90.00
_cell.angle_gamma   90.00
#
_symmetry.space_group_name_H-M   'P 1'
#
loop_
_entity.id
_entity.type
_entity.pdbx_description
1 polymer ?
#
loop_
_entity_poly.entity_id
_entity_poly.type
_entity_poly.pdbx_seq_one_letter_code
_entity_poly.pdbx_strand_id
1 'polypeptide(L)'
;MCQAPSLVVFDLDYTLWPFWVDTHVDPPFQKKSDGSVQDRNKRPVNLYPEVAEVLQQVQSKGIPMAAASRTGEIRGATQLLDLLGLNRYFLYTEIYPGSKVTHFQRLSQRSGIPFHQMLFFDDENRNIRDVSELGIPQRLHDGIPNQCFST
;
A
#
# COMPACT_ATOMS: atom_id res chain seq x y z
N MET A 1 -11.34 -15.58 -19.37
CA MET A 1 -10.70 -14.25 -19.43
C MET A 1 -10.48 -13.79 -18.00
N CYS A 2 -9.25 -13.53 -17.57
CA CYS A 2 -9.00 -12.90 -16.26
C CYS A 2 -9.49 -11.45 -16.36
N GLN A 3 -10.54 -11.12 -15.62
CA GLN A 3 -11.04 -9.74 -15.54
C GLN A 3 -10.02 -8.86 -14.82
N ALA A 4 -9.77 -7.66 -15.34
CA ALA A 4 -8.94 -6.68 -14.66
C ALA A 4 -9.61 -6.22 -13.35
N PRO A 5 -8.84 -5.95 -12.28
CA PRO A 5 -9.42 -5.45 -11.04
C PRO A 5 -9.98 -4.04 -11.25
N SER A 6 -11.06 -3.73 -10.53
CA SER A 6 -11.64 -2.39 -10.47
C SER A 6 -11.04 -1.54 -9.34
N LEU A 7 -10.31 -2.15 -8.40
CA LEU A 7 -9.54 -1.47 -7.35
C LEU A 7 -8.27 -2.27 -7.04
N VAL A 8 -7.13 -1.59 -6.91
CA VAL A 8 -5.90 -2.21 -6.40
C VAL A 8 -5.61 -1.67 -5.01
N VAL A 9 -5.40 -2.57 -4.04
CA VAL A 9 -5.14 -2.24 -2.64
C VAL A 9 -3.73 -2.70 -2.28
N PHE A 10 -2.96 -1.82 -1.63
CA PHE A 10 -1.61 -2.10 -1.16
C PHE A 10 -1.57 -2.01 0.37
N ASP A 11 -0.85 -2.92 1.01
CA ASP A 11 -0.27 -2.65 2.34
C ASP A 11 0.84 -1.58 2.23
N LEU A 12 1.43 -1.20 3.38
CA LEU A 12 2.49 -0.20 3.46
C LEU A 12 3.82 -0.84 3.85
N ASP A 13 3.90 -1.45 5.03
CA ASP A 13 5.14 -1.97 5.59
C ASP A 13 5.53 -3.24 4.84
N TYR A 14 6.81 -3.38 4.47
CA TYR A 14 7.31 -4.46 3.60
C TYR A 14 6.62 -4.63 2.24
N THR A 15 5.68 -3.75 1.89
CA THR A 15 5.03 -3.69 0.57
C THR A 15 5.50 -2.49 -0.24
N LEU A 16 5.45 -1.28 0.32
CA LEU A 16 5.94 -0.05 -0.34
C LEU A 16 7.35 0.32 0.08
N TRP A 17 7.73 0.00 1.31
CA TRP A 17 9.06 0.26 1.86
C TRP A 17 9.57 -0.94 2.67
N PRO A 18 10.89 -1.15 2.79
CA PRO A 18 11.47 -2.37 3.34
C PRO A 18 11.62 -2.34 4.88
N PHE A 19 10.59 -1.88 5.59
CA PHE A 19 10.62 -1.80 7.06
C PHE A 19 9.21 -1.68 7.66
N TRP A 20 9.05 -2.04 8.94
CA TRP A 20 7.92 -1.58 9.77
C TRP A 20 8.14 -0.16 10.27
N VAL A 21 7.21 0.74 9.93
CA VAL A 21 7.25 2.16 10.30
C VAL A 21 7.17 2.42 11.82
N ASP A 22 6.59 1.48 12.58
CA ASP A 22 6.45 1.58 14.04
C ASP A 22 7.63 0.97 14.82
N THR A 23 8.60 0.34 14.13
CA THR A 23 9.66 -0.44 14.77
C THR A 23 11.06 0.01 14.35
N HIS A 24 11.31 0.19 13.05
CA HIS A 24 12.68 0.34 12.53
C HIS A 24 13.12 1.80 12.33
N VAL A 25 12.17 2.71 12.27
CA VAL A 25 12.40 4.14 12.03
C VAL A 25 11.77 4.97 13.12
N ASP A 26 12.25 6.20 13.24
CA ASP A 26 11.89 7.08 14.33
C ASP A 26 11.24 8.39 13.81
N PRO A 27 9.89 8.46 13.72
CA PRO A 27 9.20 9.68 13.31
C PRO A 27 9.49 10.90 14.23
N PRO A 28 9.33 12.15 13.77
CA PRO A 28 8.83 12.52 12.45
C PRO A 28 9.89 12.43 11.35
N PHE A 29 9.42 12.41 10.11
CA PHE A 29 10.26 12.38 8.91
C PHE A 29 10.49 13.80 8.35
N GLN A 30 11.60 13.97 7.65
CA GLN A 30 11.95 15.21 6.97
C GLN A 30 12.43 14.91 5.55
N LYS A 31 11.91 15.67 4.58
CA LYS A 31 12.46 15.73 3.23
C LYS A 31 13.57 16.77 3.15
N LYS A 32 14.73 16.37 2.64
CA LYS A 32 15.88 17.24 2.39
C LYS A 32 15.74 17.99 1.07
N SER A 33 16.58 18.99 0.87
CA SER A 33 16.64 19.78 -0.36
C SER A 33 17.01 18.96 -1.60
N ASP A 34 17.74 17.86 -1.42
CA ASP A 34 18.08 16.89 -2.50
C ASP A 34 16.94 15.91 -2.80
N GLY A 35 15.81 16.01 -2.08
CA GLY A 35 14.64 15.15 -2.24
C GLY A 35 14.66 13.87 -1.40
N SER A 36 15.78 13.54 -0.73
CA SER A 36 15.87 12.38 0.16
C SER A 36 14.98 12.56 1.40
N VAL A 37 14.44 11.47 1.92
CA VAL A 37 13.65 11.45 3.15
C VAL A 37 14.43 10.72 4.23
N GLN A 38 14.41 11.27 5.44
CA GLN A 38 15.03 10.65 6.61
C GLN A 38 14.17 10.80 7.86
N ASP A 39 14.38 9.92 8.83
CA ASP A 39 13.74 9.99 10.15
C ASP A 39 14.44 10.99 11.09
N ARG A 40 13.98 11.13 12.35
CA ARG A 40 14.57 12.06 13.34
C ARG A 40 16.03 11.74 13.67
N ASN A 41 16.42 10.47 13.51
CA ASN A 41 17.75 9.94 13.78
C ASN A 41 18.64 9.95 12.53
N LYS A 42 18.21 10.60 11.44
CA LYS A 42 18.90 10.70 10.16
C LYS A 42 19.05 9.36 9.43
N ARG A 43 18.23 8.36 9.76
CA ARG A 43 18.16 7.12 8.97
C ARG A 43 17.46 7.41 7.65
N PRO A 44 18.01 6.99 6.50
CA PRO A 44 17.36 7.19 5.22
C PRO A 44 16.09 6.33 5.10
N VAL A 45 15.05 6.90 4.51
CA VAL A 45 13.78 6.22 4.20
C VAL A 45 13.60 6.17 2.70
N ASN A 46 13.57 4.95 2.16
CA ASN A 46 13.43 4.69 0.74
C ASN A 46 12.28 3.70 0.48
N LEU A 47 11.67 3.81 -0.69
CA LEU A 47 10.74 2.81 -1.21
C LEU A 47 11.51 1.62 -1.80
N TYR A 48 10.82 0.52 -2.03
CA TYR A 48 11.34 -0.48 -2.97
C TYR A 48 11.50 0.14 -4.37
N PRO A 49 12.57 -0.20 -5.12
CA PRO A 49 12.85 0.40 -6.44
C PRO A 49 11.69 0.31 -7.44
N GLU A 50 10.91 -0.77 -7.39
CA GLU A 50 9.84 -1.08 -8.34
C GLU A 50 8.53 -0.34 -8.04
N VAL A 51 8.35 0.20 -6.83
CA VAL A 51 7.08 0.79 -6.38
C VAL A 51 6.63 1.93 -7.29
N ALA A 52 7.55 2.80 -7.71
CA ALA A 52 7.21 3.91 -8.59
C ALA A 52 6.68 3.43 -9.95
N GLU A 53 7.33 2.42 -10.55
CA GLU A 53 6.92 1.86 -11.83
C GLU A 53 5.55 1.19 -11.72
N VAL A 54 5.33 0.40 -10.67
CA VAL A 54 4.06 -0.30 -10.46
C VAL A 54 2.89 0.66 -10.29
N LEU A 55 3.03 1.67 -9.42
CA LEU A 55 1.95 2.62 -9.18
C LEU A 55 1.62 3.41 -10.47
N GLN A 56 2.64 3.73 -11.28
CA GLN A 56 2.44 4.35 -12.59
C GLN A 56 1.73 3.42 -13.58
N GLN A 57 2.10 2.13 -13.62
CA GLN A 57 1.42 1.15 -14.47
C GLN A 57 -0.06 1.02 -14.10
N VAL A 58 -0.39 0.91 -12.81
CA VAL A 58 -1.78 0.86 -12.35
C VAL A 58 -2.54 2.15 -12.70
N GLN A 59 -1.91 3.31 -12.48
CA GLN A 59 -2.50 4.62 -12.79
C GLN A 59 -2.75 4.79 -14.30
N SER A 60 -1.82 4.37 -15.17
CA SER A 60 -1.96 4.47 -16.63
C SER A 60 -3.11 3.64 -17.19
N LYS A 61 -3.54 2.62 -16.45
CA LYS A 61 -4.73 1.80 -16.74
C LYS A 61 -6.03 2.42 -16.25
N GLY A 62 -5.97 3.56 -15.56
CA GLY A 62 -7.14 4.21 -14.95
C GLY A 62 -7.75 3.42 -13.80
N ILE A 63 -7.00 2.48 -13.19
CA ILE A 63 -7.49 1.69 -12.06
C ILE A 63 -7.23 2.49 -10.77
N PRO A 64 -8.26 2.78 -9.96
CA PRO A 64 -8.05 3.46 -8.68
C PRO A 64 -7.23 2.59 -7.73
N MET A 65 -6.45 3.23 -6.87
CA MET A 65 -5.64 2.57 -5.86
C MET A 65 -6.05 2.96 -4.44
N ALA A 66 -5.83 2.05 -3.50
CA ALA A 66 -6.02 2.28 -2.08
C ALA A 66 -4.85 1.77 -1.25
N ALA A 67 -4.65 2.35 -0.07
CA ALA A 67 -3.76 1.84 0.97
C ALA A 67 -4.57 1.24 2.12
N ALA A 68 -4.16 0.08 2.62
CA ALA A 68 -4.74 -0.55 3.80
C ALA A 68 -3.62 -1.06 4.71
N SER A 69 -3.36 -0.43 5.86
CA SER A 69 -2.27 -0.81 6.78
C SER A 69 -2.71 -0.91 8.23
N ARG A 70 -2.14 -1.90 8.93
CA ARG A 70 -2.43 -2.21 10.33
C ARG A 70 -1.53 -1.48 11.32
N THR A 71 -0.62 -0.61 10.86
CA THR A 71 0.35 0.06 11.72
C THR A 71 -0.31 0.90 12.82
N GLY A 72 0.28 0.88 14.02
CA GLY A 72 -0.06 1.81 15.11
C GLY A 72 0.51 3.21 14.89
N GLU A 73 1.55 3.34 14.06
CA GLU A 73 2.22 4.61 13.77
C GLU A 73 1.53 5.33 12.59
N ILE A 74 0.26 5.66 12.81
CA ILE A 74 -0.64 6.25 11.80
C ILE A 74 -0.07 7.57 11.27
N ARG A 75 0.48 8.41 12.16
CA ARG A 75 1.00 9.73 11.78
C ARG A 75 2.27 9.59 10.95
N GLY A 76 3.20 8.74 11.37
CA GLY A 76 4.41 8.45 10.59
C GLY A 76 4.10 7.89 9.21
N ALA A 77 3.23 6.88 9.11
CA ALA A 77 2.83 6.29 7.84
C ALA A 77 2.19 7.32 6.89
N THR A 78 1.26 8.12 7.39
CA THR A 78 0.61 9.19 6.60
C THR A 78 1.62 10.24 6.14
N GLN A 79 2.56 10.60 7.00
CA GLN A 79 3.63 11.55 6.65
C GLN A 79 4.54 10.99 5.54
N LEU A 80 4.88 9.70 5.59
CA LEU A 80 5.70 9.07 4.54
C LEU A 80 4.99 9.06 3.19
N LEU A 81 3.69 8.74 3.15
CA LEU A 81 2.91 8.80 1.92
C LEU A 81 2.93 10.19 1.28
N ASP A 82 2.96 11.25 2.09
CA ASP A 82 3.07 12.63 1.62
C ASP A 82 4.48 12.98 1.13
N LEU A 83 5.50 12.79 1.97
CA LEU A 83 6.88 13.19 1.65
C LEU A 83 7.47 12.43 0.45
N LEU A 84 7.10 11.15 0.30
CA LEU A 84 7.49 10.30 -0.82
C LEU A 84 6.61 10.53 -2.06
N GLY A 85 5.60 11.41 -1.97
CA GLY A 85 4.73 11.78 -3.07
C GLY A 85 3.87 10.62 -3.56
N LEU A 86 3.41 9.76 -2.64
CA LEU A 86 2.55 8.62 -2.94
C LEU A 86 1.06 8.94 -2.80
N ASN A 87 0.69 9.99 -2.03
CA ASN A 87 -0.69 10.44 -1.87
C ASN A 87 -1.43 10.69 -3.20
N ARG A 88 -0.71 11.06 -4.27
CA ARG A 88 -1.31 11.25 -5.61
C ARG A 88 -1.85 9.98 -6.26
N TYR A 89 -1.41 8.80 -5.81
CA TYR A 89 -1.85 7.52 -6.36
C TYR A 89 -3.04 6.94 -5.60
N PHE A 90 -3.10 7.15 -4.28
CA PHE A 90 -4.10 6.53 -3.42
C PHE A 90 -5.35 7.39 -3.27
N LEU A 91 -6.46 6.94 -3.86
CA LEU A 91 -7.77 7.59 -3.73
C LEU A 91 -8.41 7.30 -2.36
N TYR A 92 -8.09 6.15 -1.77
CA TYR A 92 -8.60 5.72 -0.48
C TYR A 92 -7.44 5.26 0.42
N THR A 93 -7.53 5.55 1.71
CA THR A 93 -6.52 5.14 2.70
C THR A 93 -7.22 4.70 3.98
N GLU A 94 -6.96 3.48 4.42
CA GLU A 94 -7.37 2.95 5.72
C GLU A 94 -6.09 2.56 6.48
N ILE A 95 -5.64 3.39 7.42
CA ILE A 95 -4.38 3.19 8.16
C ILE A 95 -4.69 3.26 9.66
N TYR A 96 -4.79 2.09 10.30
CA TYR A 96 -5.02 1.98 11.75
C TYR A 96 -4.88 0.53 12.22
N PRO A 97 -4.59 0.28 13.51
CA PRO A 97 -4.60 -1.07 14.07
C PRO A 97 -5.95 -1.76 13.92
N GLY A 98 -5.93 -3.03 13.53
CA GLY A 98 -7.13 -3.85 13.40
C GLY A 98 -6.97 -5.01 12.43
N SER A 99 -8.07 -5.67 12.08
CA SER A 99 -8.10 -6.70 11.03
C SER A 99 -8.21 -6.05 9.64
N LYS A 100 -7.53 -6.60 8.64
CA LYS A 100 -7.69 -6.19 7.23
C LYS A 100 -9.13 -6.36 6.73
N VAL A 101 -9.91 -7.29 7.30
CA VAL A 101 -11.34 -7.43 6.99
C VAL A 101 -12.08 -6.11 7.18
N THR A 102 -11.86 -5.42 8.31
CA THR A 102 -12.49 -4.12 8.60
C THR A 102 -12.03 -3.03 7.63
N HIS A 103 -10.76 -3.05 7.22
CA HIS A 103 -10.22 -2.12 6.23
C HIS A 103 -10.92 -2.31 4.88
N PHE A 104 -11.00 -3.55 4.40
CA PHE A 104 -11.65 -3.88 3.14
C PHE A 104 -13.15 -3.56 3.16
N GLN A 105 -13.86 -3.82 4.25
CA GLN A 105 -15.27 -3.43 4.40
C GLN A 105 -15.46 -1.92 4.20
N ARG A 106 -14.61 -1.08 4.80
CA ARG A 106 -14.66 0.38 4.62
C ARG A 106 -14.27 0.80 3.20
N LEU A 107 -13.25 0.17 2.61
CA LEU A 107 -12.88 0.41 1.21
C LEU A 107 -14.03 0.09 0.26
N SER A 108 -14.70 -1.05 0.44
CA SER A 108 -15.86 -1.43 -0.38
C SER A 108 -17.02 -0.46 -0.19
N GLN A 109 -17.32 -0.05 1.05
CA GLN A 109 -18.36 0.93 1.33
C GLN A 109 -18.08 2.29 0.68
N ARG A 110 -16.84 2.77 0.73
CA ARG A 110 -16.45 4.09 0.20
C ARG A 110 -16.31 4.11 -1.31
N SER A 111 -15.81 3.03 -1.90
CA SER A 111 -15.59 2.93 -3.35
C SER A 111 -16.81 2.43 -4.11
N GLY A 112 -17.74 1.72 -3.45
CA GLY A 112 -18.83 0.99 -4.09
C GLY A 112 -18.38 -0.27 -4.85
N ILE A 113 -17.10 -0.65 -4.76
CA ILE A 113 -16.53 -1.78 -5.49
C ILE A 113 -16.68 -3.06 -4.66
N PRO A 114 -17.17 -4.17 -5.25
CA PRO A 114 -17.29 -5.43 -4.53
C PRO A 114 -15.92 -6.13 -4.38
N PHE A 115 -15.75 -6.92 -3.32
CA PHE A 115 -14.49 -7.57 -2.96
C PHE A 115 -13.84 -8.38 -4.08
N HIS A 116 -14.62 -9.15 -4.84
CA HIS A 116 -14.12 -9.98 -5.93
C HIS A 116 -13.56 -9.19 -7.13
N GLN A 117 -13.76 -7.87 -7.17
CA GLN A 117 -13.19 -6.96 -8.17
C GLN A 117 -11.98 -6.19 -7.62
N MET A 118 -11.55 -6.47 -6.39
CA MET A 118 -10.35 -5.87 -5.79
C MET A 118 -9.15 -6.80 -5.99
N LEU A 119 -7.95 -6.23 -6.10
CA LEU A 119 -6.69 -6.97 -6.05
C LEU A 119 -5.86 -6.47 -4.88
N PHE A 120 -5.38 -7.37 -4.03
CA PHE A 120 -4.63 -7.02 -2.83
C PHE A 120 -3.17 -7.48 -2.87
N PHE A 121 -2.27 -6.56 -2.54
CA PHE A 121 -0.82 -6.76 -2.38
C PHE A 121 -0.44 -6.58 -0.90
N ASP A 122 0.08 -7.63 -0.28
CA ASP A 122 0.51 -7.67 1.13
C ASP A 122 1.57 -8.78 1.29
N ASP A 123 2.60 -8.53 2.08
CA ASP A 123 3.66 -9.49 2.39
C ASP A 123 3.27 -10.44 3.54
N GLU A 124 2.36 -10.03 4.42
CA GLU A 124 1.97 -10.79 5.60
C GLU A 124 0.94 -11.88 5.24
N ASN A 125 1.37 -13.14 5.24
CA ASN A 125 0.52 -14.33 5.04
C ASN A 125 -0.77 -14.33 5.88
N ARG A 126 -0.75 -13.71 7.07
CA ARG A 126 -1.92 -13.59 7.93
C ARG A 126 -3.00 -12.71 7.30
N ASN A 127 -2.62 -11.54 6.77
CA ASN A 127 -3.54 -10.61 6.13
C ASN A 127 -4.19 -11.24 4.89
N ILE A 128 -3.40 -11.98 4.12
CA ILE A 128 -3.83 -12.79 2.98
C ILE A 128 -4.89 -13.81 3.41
N ARG A 129 -4.65 -14.57 4.49
CA ARG A 129 -5.65 -15.51 5.04
C ARG A 129 -6.92 -14.78 5.48
N ASP A 130 -6.79 -13.71 6.26
CA ASP A 130 -7.92 -12.95 6.82
C ASP A 130 -8.87 -12.45 5.72
N VAL A 131 -8.33 -11.99 4.57
CA VAL A 131 -9.15 -11.43 3.49
C VAL A 131 -9.55 -12.46 2.42
N SER A 132 -9.06 -13.70 2.52
CA SER A 132 -9.37 -14.76 1.55
C SER A 132 -10.83 -15.20 1.62
N GLU A 133 -11.41 -15.20 2.82
CA GLU A 133 -12.82 -15.51 3.07
C GLU A 133 -13.78 -14.49 2.42
N LEU A 134 -13.29 -13.29 2.09
CA LEU A 134 -14.06 -12.26 1.39
C LEU A 134 -14.06 -12.44 -0.14
N GLY A 135 -13.34 -13.43 -0.66
CA GLY A 135 -13.23 -13.70 -2.09
C GLY A 135 -12.36 -12.69 -2.84
N ILE A 136 -11.41 -12.05 -2.15
CA ILE A 136 -10.49 -11.07 -2.73
C ILE A 136 -9.31 -11.80 -3.41
N PRO A 137 -9.08 -11.58 -4.72
CA PRO A 137 -7.84 -11.95 -5.37
C PRO A 137 -6.61 -11.37 -4.65
N GLN A 138 -5.65 -12.24 -4.35
CA GLN A 138 -4.46 -11.90 -3.56
C GLN A 138 -3.20 -12.24 -4.33
N ARG A 139 -2.15 -11.45 -4.12
CA ARG A 139 -0.79 -11.83 -4.50
C ARG A 139 0.14 -11.63 -3.31
N LEU A 140 0.75 -12.73 -2.86
CA LEU A 140 1.87 -12.70 -1.92
C LEU A 140 3.09 -12.15 -2.66
N HIS A 141 3.79 -11.18 -2.08
CA HIS A 141 4.93 -10.55 -2.74
C HIS A 141 6.19 -10.51 -1.85
N ASP A 142 7.31 -10.97 -2.42
CA ASP A 142 8.67 -10.56 -2.09
C ASP A 142 9.10 -9.40 -3.03
N GLY A 143 8.29 -8.34 -3.10
CA GLY A 143 8.41 -7.23 -4.07
C GLY A 143 7.54 -7.39 -5.32
N ILE A 144 7.12 -6.28 -5.96
CA ILE A 144 6.09 -6.26 -7.02
C ILE A 144 6.72 -6.43 -8.42
N PRO A 145 6.43 -7.51 -9.17
CA PRO A 145 6.96 -7.74 -10.50
C PRO A 145 6.14 -7.02 -11.57
N ASN A 146 6.86 -6.43 -12.53
CA ASN A 146 6.36 -5.70 -13.70
C ASN A 146 5.38 -6.47 -14.61
N GLN A 147 5.20 -7.78 -14.41
CA GLN A 147 4.32 -8.62 -15.24
C GLN A 147 2.86 -8.68 -14.75
N CYS A 148 2.51 -8.04 -13.62
CA CYS A 148 1.14 -8.07 -13.11
C CYS A 148 0.14 -7.31 -13.98
N PHE A 149 0.63 -6.46 -14.88
CA PHE A 149 -0.17 -5.55 -15.69
C PHE A 149 0.10 -5.68 -17.20
N SER A 150 0.87 -6.67 -17.63
CA SER A 150 1.06 -6.95 -19.05
C SER A 150 -0.14 -7.75 -19.58
N THR A 151 -0.88 -7.17 -20.53
CA THR A 151 -1.70 -7.93 -21.48
C THR A 151 -0.83 -8.77 -22.38
#